data_AF-A0A830BQW2-F1
#
_entry.id   AF-A0A830BQW2-F1
#
_cell.length_a   1.000
_cell.length_b   1.000
_cell.length_c   1.000
_cell.angle_alpha   90.00
_cell.angle_beta   90.00
_cell.angle_gamma   90.00
#
_symmetry.space_group_name_H-M   'P 1'
#
loop_
_entity.id
_entity.type
_entity.pdbx_description
1 polymer ?
#
loop_
_entity_poly.entity_id
_entity_poly.type
_entity_poly.pdbx_seq_one_letter_code
_entity_poly.pdbx_strand_id
1 'polypeptide(L)'
;MVLDERSIEQEAERKIGWLLKTIFFGTAGAVGYNLFPYMGENLMQQSISLLHVKDPLFKRMGASRLARFAIDDTRRMKIVEMGGAQELVSMLASAKDDRTRKAALKALVAISKSDDAVGALHEAGAIPAIMSTPDSTDSECNEIEKYKLNLLTRFRDLRYDISS
;
A
#
# COMPACT_ATOMS: atom_id res chain seq x y z
N MET A 1 23.23 49.80 34.41
CA MET A 1 22.73 48.56 35.05
C MET A 1 21.49 48.01 34.35
N VAL A 2 20.39 48.77 34.20
CA VAL A 2 19.12 48.28 33.60
C VAL A 2 19.23 47.78 32.14
N LEU A 3 20.15 48.32 31.33
CA LEU A 3 20.38 47.88 29.93
C LEU A 3 21.11 46.54 29.84
N ASP A 4 21.97 46.24 30.81
CA ASP A 4 22.78 45.01 30.87
C ASP A 4 21.90 43.82 31.26
N GLU A 5 21.00 44.04 32.22
CA GLU A 5 20.03 43.06 32.72
C GLU A 5 19.05 42.61 31.61
N ARG A 6 18.52 43.56 30.82
CA ARG A 6 17.65 43.25 29.66
C ARG A 6 18.38 42.46 28.56
N SER A 7 19.66 42.72 28.33
CA SER A 7 20.43 41.95 27.34
C SER A 7 20.71 40.51 27.81
N ILE A 8 20.97 40.32 29.11
CA ILE A 8 21.18 39.00 29.71
C ILE A 8 19.89 38.17 29.65
N GLU A 9 18.75 38.76 29.93
CA GLU A 9 17.44 38.10 29.82
C GLU A 9 17.13 37.65 28.38
N GLN A 10 17.34 38.51 27.38
CA GLN A 10 17.11 38.16 25.97
C GLN A 10 18.03 37.03 25.49
N GLU A 11 19.29 37.01 25.94
CA GLU A 11 20.22 35.94 25.60
C GLU A 11 19.82 34.62 26.26
N ALA A 12 19.34 34.67 27.51
CA ALA A 12 18.82 33.50 28.22
C ALA A 12 17.58 32.93 27.51
N GLU A 13 16.62 33.77 27.12
CA GLU A 13 15.43 33.35 26.35
C GLU A 13 15.81 32.70 25.02
N ARG A 14 16.79 33.28 24.30
CA ARG A 14 17.29 32.72 23.04
C ARG A 14 17.92 31.34 23.23
N LYS A 15 18.73 31.17 24.29
CA LYS A 15 19.37 29.88 24.63
C LYS A 15 18.33 28.84 25.04
N ILE A 16 17.35 29.22 25.85
CA ILE A 16 16.23 28.35 26.25
C ILE A 16 15.41 27.95 25.02
N GLY A 17 15.10 28.89 24.13
CA GLY A 17 14.39 28.59 22.88
C GLY A 17 15.15 27.63 21.98
N TRP A 18 16.49 27.73 21.92
CA TRP A 18 17.31 26.80 21.15
C TRP A 18 17.37 25.41 21.82
N LEU A 19 17.49 25.35 23.15
CA LEU A 19 17.44 24.11 23.93
C LEU A 19 16.09 23.39 23.76
N LEU A 20 14.97 24.11 23.81
CA LEU A 20 13.65 23.53 23.58
C LEU A 20 13.52 22.94 22.17
N LYS A 21 14.07 23.62 21.16
CA LYS A 21 14.10 23.09 19.78
C LYS A 21 14.91 21.81 19.68
N THR A 22 16.08 21.73 20.31
CA THR A 22 16.90 20.50 20.26
C THR A 22 16.22 19.34 20.96
N ILE A 23 15.58 19.58 22.11
CA ILE A 23 14.75 18.58 22.80
C ILE A 23 13.60 18.12 21.90
N PHE A 24 12.89 19.07 21.26
CA PHE A 24 11.78 18.74 20.37
C PHE A 24 12.23 17.90 19.16
N PHE A 25 13.27 18.32 18.45
CA PHE A 25 13.78 17.56 17.29
C PHE A 25 14.31 16.19 17.69
N GLY A 26 15.02 16.09 18.83
CA GLY A 26 15.49 14.82 19.36
C GLY A 26 14.32 13.88 19.68
N THR A 27 13.30 14.39 20.38
CA THR A 27 12.13 13.60 20.77
C THR A 27 11.29 13.21 19.56
N ALA A 28 11.00 14.16 18.66
CA ALA A 28 10.24 13.90 17.44
C ALA A 28 10.95 12.91 16.51
N GLY A 29 12.28 13.00 16.40
CA GLY A 29 13.09 12.02 15.67
C GLY A 29 13.04 10.63 16.28
N ALA A 30 13.19 10.52 17.61
CA ALA A 30 13.11 9.25 18.32
C ALA A 30 11.71 8.61 18.21
N VAL A 31 10.66 9.40 18.38
CA VAL A 31 9.26 8.94 18.21
C VAL A 31 9.01 8.53 16.77
N GLY A 32 9.47 9.31 15.79
CA GLY A 32 9.39 8.98 14.38
C GLY A 32 10.06 7.64 14.08
N TYR A 33 11.30 7.43 14.52
CA TYR A 33 12.01 6.18 14.29
C TYR A 33 11.29 4.97 14.91
N ASN A 34 10.75 5.10 16.12
CA ASN A 34 10.07 4.00 16.81
C ASN A 34 8.66 3.72 16.29
N LEU A 35 7.84 4.74 15.99
CA LEU A 35 6.43 4.56 15.62
C LEU A 35 6.20 4.42 14.12
N PHE A 36 7.03 5.03 13.29
CA PHE A 36 6.81 5.09 11.83
C PHE A 36 6.72 3.72 11.16
N PRO A 37 7.52 2.70 11.56
CA PRO A 37 7.36 1.34 11.04
C PRO A 37 5.97 0.75 11.34
N TYR A 38 5.48 0.90 12.57
CA TYR A 38 4.20 0.31 13.02
C TYR A 38 2.97 1.05 12.44
N MET A 39 3.08 2.35 12.20
CA MET A 39 1.99 3.13 11.58
C MET A 39 1.69 2.64 10.16
N GLY A 40 2.71 2.26 9.39
CA GLY A 40 2.54 1.71 8.05
C GLY A 40 1.78 0.39 8.06
N GLU A 41 2.15 -0.52 8.96
CA GLU A 41 1.53 -1.85 9.04
C GLU A 41 0.07 -1.80 9.50
N ASN A 42 -0.26 -0.99 10.51
CA ASN A 42 -1.65 -0.83 10.94
C ASN A 42 -2.53 -0.24 9.81
N LEU A 43 -2.00 0.72 9.04
CA LEU A 43 -2.72 1.27 7.90
C LEU A 43 -2.87 0.27 6.74
N MET A 44 -1.90 -0.61 6.52
CA MET A 44 -2.03 -1.74 5.58
C MET A 44 -3.13 -2.69 6.03
N GLN A 45 -3.14 -3.09 7.31
CA GLN A 45 -4.16 -3.99 7.86
C GLN A 45 -5.56 -3.39 7.75
N GLN A 46 -5.73 -2.10 8.08
CA GLN A 46 -6.98 -1.38 7.88
C GLN A 46 -7.39 -1.34 6.40
N SER A 47 -6.42 -1.22 5.49
CA SER A 47 -6.69 -1.23 4.05
C SER A 47 -7.18 -2.61 3.59
N ILE A 48 -6.71 -3.70 4.19
CA ILE A 48 -7.23 -5.06 3.98
C ILE A 48 -8.65 -5.19 4.53
N SER A 49 -8.93 -4.71 5.75
CA SER A 49 -10.28 -4.71 6.32
C SER A 49 -11.31 -3.99 5.43
N LEU A 50 -10.90 -2.94 4.72
CA LEU A 50 -11.78 -2.23 3.78
C LEU A 50 -12.22 -3.09 2.58
N LEU A 51 -11.49 -4.14 2.23
CA LEU A 51 -11.82 -5.05 1.13
C LEU A 51 -13.08 -5.90 1.43
N HIS A 52 -13.36 -6.13 2.72
CA HIS A 52 -14.52 -6.89 3.20
C HIS A 52 -15.81 -6.07 3.30
N VAL A 53 -15.70 -4.74 3.29
CA VAL A 53 -16.86 -3.85 3.44
C VAL A 53 -17.81 -4.01 2.25
N LYS A 54 -19.12 -4.02 2.50
CA LYS A 54 -20.14 -4.25 1.45
C LYS A 54 -20.09 -3.21 0.33
N ASP A 55 -19.84 -1.95 0.68
CA ASP A 55 -19.85 -0.84 -0.27
C ASP A 55 -18.57 -0.85 -1.14
N PRO A 56 -18.72 -0.95 -2.49
CA PRO A 56 -17.59 -0.97 -3.43
C PRO A 56 -16.65 0.23 -3.33
N LEU A 57 -17.11 1.39 -2.84
CA LEU A 57 -16.26 2.55 -2.61
C LEU A 57 -15.14 2.24 -1.60
N PHE A 58 -15.48 1.62 -0.47
CA PHE A 58 -14.49 1.29 0.56
C PHE A 58 -13.54 0.21 0.09
N LYS A 59 -14.04 -0.81 -0.64
CA LYS A 59 -13.17 -1.82 -1.25
C LYS A 59 -12.12 -1.19 -2.18
N ARG A 60 -12.56 -0.29 -3.06
CA ARG A 60 -11.66 0.46 -3.96
C ARG A 60 -10.65 1.32 -3.20
N MET A 61 -11.06 1.93 -2.09
CA MET A 61 -10.17 2.71 -1.23
C MET A 61 -9.09 1.82 -0.60
N GLY A 62 -9.47 0.67 -0.06
CA GLY A 62 -8.54 -0.32 0.50
C GLY A 62 -7.52 -0.78 -0.54
N ALA A 63 -7.97 -1.27 -1.69
CA ALA A 63 -7.09 -1.71 -2.77
C ALA A 63 -6.16 -0.60 -3.25
N SER A 64 -6.67 0.63 -3.40
CA SER A 64 -5.86 1.78 -3.83
C SER A 64 -4.78 2.16 -2.80
N ARG A 65 -5.05 1.98 -1.51
CA ARG A 65 -4.05 2.20 -0.44
C ARG A 65 -2.98 1.10 -0.46
N LEU A 66 -3.38 -0.17 -0.60
CA LEU A 66 -2.44 -1.29 -0.72
C LEU A 66 -1.50 -1.11 -1.92
N ALA A 67 -2.02 -0.67 -3.06
CA ALA A 67 -1.21 -0.33 -4.23
C ALA A 67 -0.15 0.75 -3.93
N ARG A 68 -0.48 1.74 -3.08
CA ARG A 68 0.44 2.81 -2.66
C ARG A 68 1.46 2.35 -1.61
N PHE A 69 1.13 1.33 -0.83
CA PHE A 69 2.07 0.74 0.13
C PHE A 69 3.08 -0.21 -0.54
N ALA A 70 2.75 -0.81 -1.67
CA ALA A 70 3.58 -1.76 -2.42
C ALA A 70 4.76 -1.12 -3.20
N ILE A 71 5.57 -0.29 -2.52
CA ILE A 71 6.66 0.47 -3.15
C ILE A 71 7.99 -0.28 -3.22
N ASP A 72 8.23 -1.22 -2.32
CA ASP A 72 9.41 -2.09 -2.26
C ASP A 72 9.01 -3.53 -1.91
N ASP A 73 9.93 -4.49 -2.07
CA ASP A 73 9.65 -5.90 -1.88
C ASP A 73 9.28 -6.24 -0.43
N THR A 74 9.92 -5.60 0.54
CA THR A 74 9.58 -5.75 1.96
C THR A 74 8.12 -5.41 2.23
N ARG A 75 7.64 -4.27 1.71
CA ARG A 75 6.25 -3.86 1.88
C ARG A 75 5.27 -4.71 1.06
N ARG A 76 5.67 -5.21 -0.11
CA ARG A 76 4.86 -6.16 -0.91
C ARG A 76 4.64 -7.46 -0.15
N MET A 77 5.72 -8.04 0.39
CA MET A 77 5.64 -9.25 1.19
C MET A 77 4.87 -9.02 2.48
N LYS A 78 5.02 -7.85 3.11
CA LYS A 78 4.22 -7.53 4.30
C LYS A 78 2.71 -7.48 4.03
N ILE A 79 2.28 -7.00 2.84
CA ILE A 79 0.87 -7.09 2.42
C ILE A 79 0.44 -8.54 2.23
N VAL A 80 1.30 -9.38 1.63
CA VAL A 80 1.05 -10.80 1.42
C VAL A 80 0.89 -11.53 2.76
N GLU A 81 1.81 -11.33 3.70
CA GLU A 81 1.81 -11.94 5.05
C GLU A 81 0.55 -11.59 5.84
N MET A 82 -0.01 -10.39 5.64
CA MET A 82 -1.29 -9.97 6.23
C MET A 82 -2.53 -10.57 5.53
N GLY A 83 -2.36 -11.43 4.52
CA GLY A 83 -3.45 -12.02 3.75
C GLY A 83 -3.98 -11.13 2.62
N GLY A 84 -3.33 -10.00 2.33
CA GLY A 84 -3.78 -9.04 1.32
C GLY A 84 -3.87 -9.62 -0.09
N ALA A 85 -3.04 -10.62 -0.42
CA ALA A 85 -3.10 -11.35 -1.68
C ALA A 85 -4.45 -12.05 -1.87
N GLN A 86 -4.84 -12.90 -0.91
CA GLN A 86 -6.10 -13.64 -0.94
C GLN A 86 -7.30 -12.70 -1.02
N GLU A 87 -7.28 -11.61 -0.25
CA GLU A 87 -8.39 -10.67 -0.18
C GLU A 87 -8.56 -9.83 -1.45
N LEU A 88 -7.45 -9.43 -2.09
CA LEU A 88 -7.50 -8.74 -3.38
C LEU A 88 -8.00 -9.65 -4.50
N VAL A 89 -7.60 -10.93 -4.50
CA VAL A 89 -8.10 -11.91 -5.47
C VAL A 89 -9.59 -12.17 -5.26
N SER A 90 -10.05 -12.35 -4.02
CA SER A 90 -11.47 -12.48 -3.67
C SER A 90 -12.29 -11.23 -4.06
N MET A 91 -11.74 -10.04 -3.82
CA MET A 91 -12.34 -8.78 -4.26
C MET A 91 -12.47 -8.73 -5.79
N LEU A 92 -11.45 -9.14 -6.54
CA LEU A 92 -11.48 -9.18 -8.00
C LEU A 92 -12.56 -10.16 -8.50
N ALA A 93 -12.59 -11.38 -7.96
CA ALA A 93 -13.52 -12.43 -8.36
C ALA A 93 -14.99 -12.05 -8.07
N SER A 94 -15.25 -11.28 -7.00
CA SER A 94 -16.59 -10.84 -6.61
C SER A 94 -17.01 -9.48 -7.16
N ALA A 95 -16.13 -8.79 -7.91
CA ALA A 95 -16.38 -7.43 -8.40
C ALA A 95 -17.46 -7.39 -9.48
N LYS A 96 -18.49 -6.57 -9.26
CA LYS A 96 -19.62 -6.39 -10.20
C LYS A 96 -19.38 -5.29 -11.23
N ASP A 97 -18.53 -4.31 -10.91
CA ASP A 97 -18.26 -3.14 -11.74
C ASP A 97 -16.77 -2.99 -12.12
N ASP A 98 -16.53 -2.31 -13.24
CA ASP A 98 -15.17 -2.10 -13.80
C ASP A 98 -14.27 -1.28 -12.88
N ARG A 99 -14.81 -0.32 -12.11
CA ARG A 99 -14.00 0.51 -11.22
C ARG A 99 -13.41 -0.32 -10.09
N THR A 100 -14.19 -1.27 -9.57
CA THR A 100 -13.75 -2.22 -8.54
C THR A 100 -12.74 -3.22 -9.10
N ARG A 101 -12.99 -3.80 -10.29
CA ARG A 101 -12.03 -4.67 -10.99
C ARG A 101 -10.69 -3.96 -11.22
N LYS A 102 -10.72 -2.74 -11.76
CA LYS A 102 -9.53 -1.91 -12.02
C LYS A 102 -8.73 -1.64 -10.75
N ALA A 103 -9.40 -1.31 -9.64
CA ALA A 103 -8.70 -1.04 -8.38
C ALA A 103 -8.00 -2.29 -7.83
N ALA A 104 -8.66 -3.45 -7.87
CA ALA A 104 -8.07 -4.72 -7.45
C ALA A 104 -6.89 -5.12 -8.35
N LEU A 105 -7.07 -5.11 -9.67
CA LEU A 105 -6.01 -5.42 -10.64
C LEU A 105 -4.80 -4.50 -10.49
N LYS A 106 -5.01 -3.19 -10.30
CA LYS A 106 -3.92 -2.24 -10.07
C LYS A 106 -3.13 -2.56 -8.80
N ALA A 107 -3.80 -2.97 -7.73
CA ALA A 107 -3.14 -3.38 -6.49
C ALA A 107 -2.34 -4.68 -6.69
N LEU A 108 -2.92 -5.67 -7.37
CA LEU A 108 -2.24 -6.92 -7.72
C LEU A 108 -0.98 -6.67 -8.57
N VAL A 109 -1.04 -5.78 -9.56
CA VAL A 109 0.12 -5.36 -10.38
C VAL A 109 1.21 -4.70 -9.52
N ALA A 110 0.83 -3.92 -8.50
CA ALA A 110 1.81 -3.29 -7.62
C ALA A 110 2.53 -4.34 -6.74
N ILE A 111 1.81 -5.37 -6.32
CA ILE A 111 2.32 -6.49 -5.51
C ILE A 111 3.20 -7.43 -6.35
N SER A 112 2.81 -7.74 -7.60
CA SER A 112 3.51 -8.68 -8.49
C SER A 112 4.90 -8.22 -8.97
N LYS A 113 5.34 -7.02 -8.57
CA LYS A 113 6.70 -6.54 -8.83
C LYS A 113 7.76 -7.27 -8.00
N SER A 114 7.38 -7.95 -6.93
CA SER A 114 8.25 -8.87 -6.17
C SER A 114 8.06 -10.29 -6.66
N ASP A 115 9.14 -11.01 -6.98
CA ASP A 115 9.07 -12.42 -7.43
C ASP A 115 8.43 -13.32 -6.34
N ASP A 116 8.84 -13.15 -5.08
CA ASP A 116 8.28 -13.89 -3.94
C ASP A 116 6.78 -13.65 -3.78
N ALA A 117 6.33 -12.41 -3.96
CA ALA A 117 4.91 -12.07 -3.86
C ALA A 117 4.08 -12.68 -5.00
N VAL A 118 4.67 -12.92 -6.19
CA VAL A 118 3.95 -13.60 -7.29
C VAL A 118 3.59 -15.03 -6.91
N GLY A 119 4.46 -15.74 -6.18
CA GLY A 119 4.15 -17.09 -5.69
C GLY A 119 2.89 -17.09 -4.81
N ALA A 120 2.81 -16.17 -3.86
CA ALA A 120 1.62 -16.05 -3.01
C ALA A 120 0.36 -15.60 -3.78
N LEU A 121 0.49 -14.75 -4.79
CA LEU A 121 -0.63 -14.40 -5.66
C LEU A 121 -1.12 -15.62 -6.47
N HIS A 122 -0.19 -16.46 -6.94
CA HIS A 122 -0.52 -17.70 -7.65
C HIS A 122 -1.29 -18.66 -6.73
N GLU A 123 -0.78 -18.91 -5.52
CA GLU A 123 -1.42 -19.75 -4.50
C GLU A 123 -2.81 -19.24 -4.10
N ALA A 124 -3.00 -17.91 -4.07
CA ALA A 124 -4.29 -17.29 -3.82
C ALA A 124 -5.32 -17.46 -4.95
N GLY A 125 -4.93 -18.08 -6.08
CA GLY A 125 -5.80 -18.28 -7.23
C GLY A 125 -5.93 -17.04 -8.13
N ALA A 126 -4.89 -16.20 -8.21
CA ALA A 126 -4.94 -15.00 -9.04
C ALA A 126 -5.14 -15.30 -10.54
N ILE A 127 -4.49 -16.33 -11.09
CA ILE A 127 -4.60 -16.67 -12.52
C ILE A 127 -6.06 -16.92 -12.93
N PRO A 128 -6.80 -17.88 -12.33
CA PRO A 128 -8.20 -18.11 -12.71
C PRO A 128 -9.09 -16.88 -12.49
N ALA A 129 -8.85 -16.09 -11.44
CA ALA A 129 -9.61 -14.86 -11.20
C ALA A 129 -9.38 -13.81 -12.29
N ILE A 130 -8.12 -13.62 -12.73
CA ILE A 130 -7.75 -12.69 -13.80
C ILE A 130 -8.36 -13.14 -15.14
N MET A 131 -8.28 -14.43 -15.45
CA MET A 131 -8.84 -14.99 -16.69
C MET A 131 -10.36 -14.87 -16.75
N SER A 132 -11.03 -15.00 -15.61
CA SER A 132 -12.50 -14.88 -15.49
C SER A 132 -12.98 -13.42 -15.47
N THR A 133 -12.05 -12.46 -15.35
CA THR A 133 -12.41 -11.04 -15.30
C THR A 133 -12.79 -10.56 -16.71
N PRO A 134 -14.02 -10.05 -16.92
CA PRO A 134 -14.45 -9.57 -18.24
C PRO A 134 -13.64 -8.34 -18.64
N ASP A 135 -13.42 -8.19 -19.95
CA ASP A 135 -12.88 -6.95 -20.50
C ASP A 135 -13.91 -5.82 -20.35
N SER A 136 -13.43 -4.59 -20.22
CA SER A 136 -14.32 -3.45 -20.06
C SER A 136 -15.13 -3.21 -21.32
N THR A 137 -16.43 -2.96 -21.18
CA THR A 137 -17.32 -2.63 -22.30
C THR A 137 -17.18 -1.18 -22.79
N ASP A 138 -16.44 -0.36 -22.05
CA ASP A 138 -16.25 1.08 -22.31
C ASP A 138 -14.85 1.32 -22.92
N SER A 139 -14.76 1.95 -24.10
CA SER A 139 -13.49 2.05 -24.86
C SER A 139 -12.42 2.92 -24.17
N GLU A 140 -12.79 3.70 -23.15
CA GLU A 140 -11.84 4.44 -22.29
C GLU A 140 -11.23 3.57 -21.15
N CYS A 141 -11.60 2.29 -21.03
CA CYS A 141 -11.13 1.37 -19.97
C CYS A 141 -10.09 0.32 -20.41
N ASN A 142 -9.22 0.66 -21.39
CA ASN A 142 -8.04 -0.15 -21.78
C ASN A 142 -7.16 -0.60 -20.58
N GLU A 143 -7.19 0.14 -19.47
CA GLU A 143 -6.42 -0.20 -18.27
C GLU A 143 -6.74 -1.57 -17.64
N ILE A 144 -7.98 -2.10 -17.76
CA ILE A 144 -8.29 -3.45 -17.22
C ILE A 144 -7.52 -4.52 -17.99
N GLU A 145 -7.66 -4.52 -19.31
CA GLU A 145 -6.97 -5.47 -20.19
C GLU A 145 -5.45 -5.37 -20.01
N LYS A 146 -4.92 -4.15 -19.97
CA LYS A 146 -3.51 -3.88 -19.69
C LYS A 146 -3.02 -4.48 -18.38
N TYR A 147 -3.76 -4.33 -17.27
CA TYR A 147 -3.37 -4.92 -15.99
C TYR A 147 -3.47 -6.45 -16.02
N LYS A 148 -4.50 -7.01 -16.67
CA LYS A 148 -4.62 -8.47 -16.86
C LYS A 148 -3.41 -9.02 -17.61
N LEU A 149 -3.06 -8.43 -18.76
CA LEU A 149 -1.92 -8.84 -19.57
C LEU A 149 -0.60 -8.70 -18.81
N ASN A 150 -0.41 -7.62 -18.06
CA ASN A 150 0.79 -7.44 -17.24
C ASN A 150 0.95 -8.56 -16.20
N LEU A 151 -0.13 -8.90 -15.48
CA LEU A 151 -0.12 -9.97 -14.49
C LEU A 151 0.11 -11.34 -15.12
N LEU A 152 -0.61 -11.67 -16.20
CA LEU A 152 -0.47 -12.97 -16.87
C LEU A 152 0.93 -13.16 -17.46
N THR A 153 1.51 -12.10 -18.04
CA THR A 153 2.90 -12.12 -18.51
C THR A 153 3.84 -12.36 -17.33
N ARG A 154 3.63 -11.67 -16.21
CA ARG A 154 4.44 -11.83 -15.00
C ARG A 154 4.41 -13.26 -14.44
N PHE A 155 3.24 -13.90 -14.42
CA PHE A 155 3.12 -15.31 -14.02
C PHE A 155 3.86 -16.24 -14.98
N ARG A 156 3.76 -15.99 -16.30
CA ARG A 156 4.47 -16.75 -17.33
C ARG A 156 5.99 -16.61 -17.22
N ASP A 157 6.49 -15.40 -17.01
CA ASP A 157 7.93 -15.14 -16.88
C ASP A 157 8.55 -15.94 -15.72
N LEU A 158 7.76 -16.17 -14.66
CA LEU A 158 8.12 -16.98 -13.51
C LEU A 158 7.66 -18.45 -13.61
N ARG A 159 7.14 -18.89 -14.77
CA ARG A 159 6.71 -20.26 -15.10
C ARG A 159 5.55 -20.80 -14.26
N TYR A 160 4.72 -19.93 -13.70
CA TYR A 160 3.51 -20.34 -12.98
C TYR A 160 2.38 -20.80 -13.92
N ASP A 161 2.47 -20.52 -15.23
CA ASP A 161 1.50 -20.95 -16.23
C ASP A 161 1.67 -22.41 -16.69
N ILE A 162 2.75 -23.08 -16.27
CA ILE A 162 3.07 -24.47 -16.64
C ILE A 162 2.59 -25.47 -15.57
N SER A 163 2.14 -24.98 -14.41
CA SER A 163 1.68 -25.86 -13.32
C SER A 163 0.29 -26.42 -13.62
N SER A 164 0.27 -27.73 -13.80
CA SER A 164 -0.88 -28.59 -14.17
C SER A 164 -1.86 -28.83 -13.04
#